data_AF-G5E2D7-F1
#
_entry.id   AF-G5E2D7-F1
#
_cell.length_a   1.000
_cell.length_b   1.000
_cell.length_c   1.000
_cell.angle_alpha   90.00
_cell.angle_beta   90.00
_cell.angle_gamma   90.00
#
_symmetry.space_group_name_H-M   'P 1'
#
loop_
_entity.id
_entity.type
_entity.pdbx_description
1 polymer ?
#
loop_
_entity_poly.entity_id
_entity_poly.type
_entity_poly.pdbx_seq_one_letter_code
_entity_poly.pdbx_strand_id
1 'polypeptide(L)'
;NDPALQPDAPERGVMCFHPWSDITLPLMSTPEVRNVIDRWADVMSDLGSTYPWVQIFENKGAMMGCSNPHPHCQIWASNFLPMLLDYCKLEETRKERVVLGNEHWLVVPYWAVWPFQTLLLPRRHVIRLQDLTSSERDSLASIMKRLLCKYDNLFEISFPYSMGWHG
;
A
#
# COMPACT_ATOMS: atom_id res chain seq x y z
N ASN A 1 11.84 -9.59 -38.85
CA ASN A 1 12.84 -9.37 -37.77
C ASN A 1 12.44 -8.14 -37.02
N ASP A 2 11.51 -8.32 -36.08
CA ASP A 2 11.06 -7.26 -35.17
C ASP A 2 11.91 -7.33 -33.89
N PRO A 3 12.71 -6.30 -33.55
CA PRO A 3 13.63 -6.35 -32.43
C PRO A 3 13.01 -5.71 -31.19
N ALA A 4 12.07 -6.38 -30.50
CA ALA A 4 11.56 -5.81 -29.23
C ALA A 4 10.96 -6.77 -28.19
N LEU A 5 11.05 -8.10 -28.35
CA LEU A 5 10.75 -9.03 -27.25
C LEU A 5 12.07 -9.56 -26.68
N GLN A 6 12.71 -8.74 -25.84
CA GLN A 6 13.75 -9.23 -24.94
C GLN A 6 13.07 -9.89 -23.74
N PRO A 7 13.37 -11.17 -23.42
CA PRO A 7 12.69 -11.94 -22.39
C PRO A 7 12.91 -11.44 -20.95
N ASP A 8 13.75 -10.42 -20.74
CA ASP A 8 14.17 -9.91 -19.42
C ASP A 8 13.71 -8.47 -19.14
N ALA A 9 12.82 -7.89 -19.96
CA ALA A 9 12.30 -6.54 -19.71
C ALA A 9 11.31 -6.56 -18.52
N PRO A 10 11.42 -5.64 -17.55
CA PRO A 10 10.48 -5.59 -16.43
C PRO A 10 9.07 -5.26 -16.93
N GLU A 11 8.09 -6.07 -16.52
CA GLU A 11 6.70 -5.87 -16.87
C GLU A 11 6.13 -4.65 -16.12
N ARG A 12 5.51 -3.72 -16.85
CA ARG A 12 4.93 -2.48 -16.30
C ARG A 12 3.43 -2.47 -16.56
N GLY A 13 2.64 -2.68 -15.51
CA GLY A 13 1.17 -2.58 -15.55
C GLY A 13 0.64 -1.33 -14.86
N VAL A 14 -0.54 -0.89 -15.27
CA VAL A 14 -1.32 0.16 -14.58
C VAL A 14 -2.61 -0.50 -14.07
N MET A 15 -2.89 -0.37 -12.77
CA MET A 15 -4.13 -0.86 -12.16
C MET A 15 -4.99 0.33 -11.73
N CYS A 16 -6.15 0.51 -12.38
CA CYS A 16 -7.14 1.52 -11.98
C CYS A 16 -7.93 1.03 -10.77
N PHE A 17 -8.13 1.87 -9.76
CA PHE A 17 -8.84 1.48 -8.53
C PHE A 17 -10.37 1.61 -8.64
N HIS A 18 -10.86 2.47 -9.52
CA HIS A 18 -12.28 2.76 -9.67
C HIS A 18 -12.58 3.28 -11.10
N PRO A 19 -13.76 3.03 -11.69
CA PRO A 19 -14.12 3.55 -13.01
C PRO A 19 -14.25 5.08 -13.06
N TRP A 20 -14.56 5.72 -11.94
CA TRP A 20 -14.68 7.19 -11.86
C TRP A 20 -13.36 7.83 -11.46
N SER A 21 -12.93 8.82 -12.24
CA SER A 21 -11.62 9.48 -12.12
C SER A 21 -11.52 10.51 -10.99
N ASP A 22 -12.65 10.88 -10.37
CA ASP A 22 -12.77 11.87 -9.31
C ASP A 22 -12.85 11.25 -7.90
N ILE A 23 -12.86 9.92 -7.81
CA ILE A 23 -12.84 9.19 -6.54
C ILE A 23 -11.40 8.82 -6.14
N THR A 24 -11.08 9.05 -4.86
CA THR A 24 -9.84 8.61 -4.24
C THR A 24 -10.11 7.57 -3.16
N LEU A 25 -9.11 6.76 -2.79
CA LEU A 25 -9.21 5.73 -1.75
C LEU A 25 -9.95 6.13 -0.45
N PRO A 26 -9.74 7.33 0.16
CA PRO A 26 -10.49 7.71 1.36
C PRO A 26 -12.00 7.88 1.12
N LEU A 27 -12.40 8.23 -0.10
CA LEU A 27 -13.80 8.45 -0.48
C LEU A 27 -14.50 7.14 -0.88
N MET A 28 -13.75 6.12 -1.32
CA MET A 28 -14.27 4.78 -1.63
C MET A 28 -14.86 4.11 -0.38
N SER A 29 -15.94 3.35 -0.54
CA SER A 29 -16.50 2.49 0.50
C SER A 29 -15.50 1.39 0.90
N THR A 30 -15.63 0.86 2.12
CA THR A 30 -14.74 -0.21 2.60
C THR A 30 -14.74 -1.45 1.70
N PRO A 31 -15.89 -1.91 1.15
CA PRO A 31 -15.90 -3.00 0.16
C PRO A 31 -15.13 -2.67 -1.13
N GLU A 32 -15.18 -1.43 -1.61
CA GLU A 32 -14.42 -1.04 -2.81
C GLU A 32 -12.92 -1.02 -2.53
N VAL A 33 -12.48 -0.54 -1.37
CA VAL A 33 -11.06 -0.62 -0.94
C VAL A 33 -10.63 -2.09 -0.78
N ARG A 34 -11.51 -2.95 -0.27
CA ARG A 34 -11.26 -4.39 -0.18
C ARG A 34 -11.03 -5.01 -1.56
N ASN A 35 -11.82 -4.63 -2.57
CA ASN A 35 -11.62 -5.11 -3.94
C ASN A 35 -10.25 -4.68 -4.50
N VAL A 36 -9.79 -3.46 -4.22
CA VAL A 36 -8.45 -2.99 -4.61
C VAL A 36 -7.36 -3.87 -3.97
N ILE A 37 -7.50 -4.18 -2.68
CA ILE A 37 -6.56 -5.05 -1.95
C ILE A 37 -6.55 -6.47 -2.54
N ASP A 38 -7.71 -7.02 -2.88
CA ASP A 38 -7.78 -8.33 -3.52
C ASP A 38 -7.09 -8.32 -4.89
N ARG A 39 -7.31 -7.28 -5.71
CA ARG A 39 -6.59 -7.14 -6.99
C ARG A 39 -5.09 -7.00 -6.81
N TRP A 40 -4.61 -6.27 -5.80
CA TRP A 40 -3.18 -6.22 -5.50
C TRP A 40 -2.62 -7.60 -5.13
N ALA A 41 -3.33 -8.36 -4.30
CA ALA A 41 -2.93 -9.71 -3.93
C ALA A 41 -2.89 -10.66 -5.14
N ASP A 42 -3.88 -10.56 -6.04
CA ASP A 42 -3.94 -11.35 -7.27
C ASP A 42 -2.76 -11.02 -8.19
N VAL A 43 -2.50 -9.73 -8.45
CA VAL A 43 -1.36 -9.28 -9.28
C VAL A 43 -0.01 -9.71 -8.69
N MET A 44 0.16 -9.61 -7.37
CA MET A 44 1.38 -10.08 -6.71
C MET A 44 1.55 -11.60 -6.80
N SER A 45 0.45 -12.35 -6.75
CA SER A 45 0.46 -13.81 -6.91
C SER A 45 0.86 -14.19 -8.34
N ASP A 46 0.26 -13.56 -9.34
CA ASP A 46 0.50 -13.83 -10.75
C ASP A 46 1.95 -13.51 -11.13
N LEU A 47 2.40 -12.29 -10.82
CA LEU A 47 3.77 -11.86 -11.11
C LEU A 47 4.81 -12.58 -10.25
N GLY A 48 4.47 -12.95 -9.01
CA GLY A 48 5.35 -13.68 -8.09
C GLY A 48 5.69 -15.11 -8.55
N SER A 49 4.94 -15.64 -9.53
CA SER A 49 5.28 -16.92 -10.17
C SER A 49 6.45 -16.80 -11.15
N THR A 50 6.64 -15.62 -11.74
CA THR A 50 7.66 -15.33 -12.75
C THR A 50 8.83 -14.54 -12.17
N TYR A 51 8.55 -13.63 -11.24
CA TYR A 51 9.53 -12.70 -10.68
C TYR A 51 9.69 -12.92 -9.18
N PRO A 52 10.94 -12.94 -8.66
CA PRO A 52 11.20 -13.23 -7.25
C PRO A 52 10.74 -12.11 -6.30
N TRP A 53 10.46 -10.91 -6.82
CA TRP A 53 9.99 -9.79 -6.03
C TRP A 53 9.03 -8.89 -6.82
N VAL A 54 7.97 -8.44 -6.16
CA VAL A 54 6.89 -7.58 -6.70
C VAL A 54 6.55 -6.49 -5.69
N GLN A 55 6.95 -5.24 -5.93
CA GLN A 55 6.68 -4.08 -5.08
C GLN A 55 5.49 -3.31 -5.66
N ILE A 56 4.37 -3.14 -4.97
CA ILE A 56 3.30 -2.25 -5.44
C ILE A 56 3.49 -0.85 -4.82
N PHE A 57 3.31 0.24 -5.56
CA PHE A 57 3.33 1.60 -5.00
C PHE A 57 2.33 2.55 -5.67
N GLU A 58 1.74 3.47 -4.93
CA GLU A 58 0.84 4.53 -5.41
C GLU A 58 1.50 5.90 -5.21
N ASN A 59 1.39 6.78 -6.20
CA ASN A 59 1.75 8.20 -6.09
C ASN A 59 0.50 9.07 -6.30
N LYS A 60 0.05 9.75 -5.26
CA LYS A 60 -1.11 10.63 -5.26
C LYS A 60 -0.69 12.11 -5.24
N GLY A 61 -1.20 12.87 -6.20
CA GLY A 61 -1.09 14.33 -6.26
C GLY A 61 0.06 14.85 -7.12
N ALA A 62 -0.16 16.00 -7.77
CA ALA A 62 0.80 16.62 -8.69
C ALA A 62 2.13 16.98 -8.01
N MET A 63 2.09 17.31 -6.72
CA MET A 63 3.29 17.63 -5.91
C MET A 63 4.22 16.42 -5.75
N MET A 64 3.71 15.19 -5.92
CA MET A 64 4.48 13.94 -5.89
C MET A 64 4.88 13.46 -7.30
N GLY A 65 4.75 14.31 -8.33
CA GLY A 65 5.09 13.97 -9.72
C GLY A 65 4.03 13.18 -10.49
N CYS A 66 2.80 13.09 -9.95
CA CYS A 66 1.69 12.43 -10.64
C CYS A 66 1.04 13.38 -11.65
N SER A 67 1.22 13.12 -12.95
CA SER A 67 0.71 13.95 -14.06
C SER A 67 -0.70 13.57 -14.53
N ASN A 68 -1.23 12.41 -14.11
CA ASN A 68 -2.57 11.91 -14.43
C ASN A 68 -3.39 11.79 -13.13
N PRO A 69 -4.56 12.48 -13.00
CA PRO A 69 -5.36 12.46 -11.78
C PRO A 69 -6.03 11.11 -11.50
N HIS A 70 -5.99 10.15 -12.42
CA HIS A 70 -6.59 8.84 -12.24
C HIS A 70 -5.83 7.99 -11.19
N PRO A 71 -6.53 7.36 -10.22
CA PRO A 71 -5.88 6.58 -9.17
C PRO A 71 -5.22 5.31 -9.72
N HIS A 72 -3.90 5.20 -9.57
CA HIS A 72 -3.11 4.07 -10.08
C HIS A 72 -1.89 3.75 -9.20
N CYS A 73 -1.39 2.52 -9.31
CA CYS A 73 -0.11 2.08 -8.73
C CYS A 73 0.88 1.60 -9.82
N GLN A 74 2.19 1.53 -9.52
CA GLN A 74 3.22 0.91 -10.36
C GLN A 74 4.04 -0.14 -9.57
N ILE A 75 4.92 -0.92 -10.25
CA ILE A 75 5.50 -2.18 -9.72
C ILE A 75 7.05 -2.29 -9.81
N TRP A 76 7.80 -2.53 -8.71
CA TRP A 76 9.30 -2.55 -8.61
C TRP A 76 9.92 -3.79 -7.88
N ALA A 77 11.27 -3.97 -7.77
CA ALA A 77 11.87 -5.13 -7.06
C ALA A 77 13.19 -5.04 -6.23
N SER A 78 13.34 -5.76 -5.07
CA SER A 78 14.51 -5.77 -4.11
C SER A 78 14.70 -7.06 -3.24
N ASN A 79 15.73 -7.16 -2.37
CA ASN A 79 16.23 -8.41 -1.71
C ASN A 79 16.46 -8.39 -0.15
N PHE A 80 15.94 -7.45 0.64
CA PHE A 80 16.20 -7.41 2.11
C PHE A 80 14.94 -7.69 2.97
N LEU A 81 15.09 -8.45 4.05
CA LEU A 81 14.03 -8.74 5.04
C LEU A 81 14.20 -7.85 6.29
N PRO A 82 13.31 -6.88 6.53
CA PRO A 82 13.44 -5.96 7.66
C PRO A 82 12.84 -6.53 8.97
N MET A 83 13.42 -6.21 10.13
CA MET A 83 12.96 -6.60 11.49
C MET A 83 11.67 -5.89 11.94
N LEU A 84 10.69 -5.71 11.04
CA LEU A 84 9.52 -4.87 11.27
C LEU A 84 8.53 -5.46 12.28
N LEU A 85 8.53 -6.79 12.46
CA LEU A 85 7.63 -7.43 13.42
C LEU A 85 8.02 -7.13 14.87
N ASP A 86 9.31 -7.14 15.19
CA ASP A 86 9.80 -6.79 16.53
C ASP A 86 9.57 -5.31 16.83
N TYR A 87 9.71 -4.46 15.81
CA TYR A 87 9.36 -3.06 15.90
C TYR A 87 7.85 -2.86 16.16
N CYS A 88 6.97 -3.59 15.47
CA CYS A 88 5.52 -3.56 15.72
C CYS A 88 5.19 -3.91 17.18
N LYS A 89 5.79 -4.97 17.73
CA LYS A 89 5.58 -5.38 19.13
C LYS A 89 6.06 -4.31 20.12
N LEU A 90 7.20 -3.68 19.84
CA LEU A 90 7.74 -2.61 20.67
C LEU A 90 6.79 -1.40 20.70
N GLU A 91 6.32 -0.95 19.54
CA GLU A 91 5.39 0.18 19.43
C GLU A 91 4.03 -0.12 20.07
N GLU A 92 3.54 -1.35 19.94
CA GLU A 92 2.32 -1.79 20.61
C GLU A 92 2.46 -1.79 22.15
N THR A 93 3.64 -2.15 22.65
CA THR A 93 3.91 -2.14 24.09
C THR A 93 4.01 -0.71 24.63
N ARG A 94 4.70 0.18 23.91
CA ARG A 94 4.91 1.57 24.33
C ARG A 94 3.68 2.45 24.13
N LYS A 95 2.95 2.26 23.02
CA LYS A 95 1.77 3.05 22.59
C LYS A 95 1.99 4.56 22.41
N GLU A 96 3.22 5.04 22.54
CA GLU A 96 3.56 6.47 22.46
C GLU A 96 3.37 7.08 21.08
N ARG A 97 3.61 6.28 20.02
CA ARG A 97 3.62 6.76 18.63
C ARG A 97 2.52 6.15 17.78
N VAL A 98 1.67 5.28 18.33
CA VAL A 98 0.62 4.61 17.54
C VAL A 98 -0.40 5.64 17.05
N VAL A 99 -0.55 5.76 15.72
CA VAL A 99 -1.53 6.65 15.08
C VAL A 99 -2.90 5.97 15.02
N LEU A 100 -2.91 4.72 14.60
CA LEU A 100 -4.09 3.88 14.46
C LEU A 100 -3.75 2.42 14.75
N GLY A 101 -4.73 1.67 15.22
CA GLY A 101 -4.67 0.22 15.32
C GLY A 101 -6.05 -0.40 15.14
N ASN A 102 -6.06 -1.65 14.71
CA ASN A 102 -7.22 -2.54 14.77
C ASN A 102 -6.74 -3.97 15.08
N GLU A 103 -7.63 -4.95 14.93
CA GLU A 103 -7.36 -6.36 15.26
C GLU A 103 -6.12 -6.93 14.56
N HIS A 104 -5.86 -6.54 13.31
CA HIS A 104 -4.82 -7.16 12.49
C HIS A 104 -3.67 -6.20 12.10
N TRP A 105 -3.84 -4.90 12.30
CA TRP A 105 -2.91 -3.88 11.80
C TRP A 105 -2.57 -2.80 12.82
N LEU A 106 -1.40 -2.20 12.63
CA LEU A 106 -0.88 -1.07 13.41
C LEU A 106 -0.29 -0.02 12.46
N VAL A 107 -0.59 1.26 12.70
CA VAL A 107 0.00 2.41 12.00
C VAL A 107 0.87 3.18 12.97
N VAL A 108 2.15 3.35 12.61
CA VAL A 108 3.16 4.05 13.41
C VAL A 108 3.97 5.00 12.54
N PRO A 109 4.45 6.14 13.06
CA PRO A 109 5.44 6.97 12.40
C PRO A 109 6.74 6.19 12.19
N TYR A 110 7.32 6.29 11.00
CA TYR A 110 8.58 5.63 10.70
C TYR A 110 9.69 6.66 10.63
N TRP A 111 10.56 6.72 11.65
CA TRP A 111 11.86 7.43 11.72
C TRP A 111 12.00 8.57 10.69
N ALA A 112 11.07 9.52 10.81
CA ALA A 112 10.56 10.27 9.67
C ALA A 112 11.60 11.18 9.02
N VAL A 113 11.86 10.94 7.73
CA VAL A 113 12.49 11.94 6.84
C VAL A 113 11.43 12.94 6.37
N TRP A 114 10.16 12.51 6.27
CA TRP A 114 9.02 13.35 5.87
C TRP A 114 8.07 13.65 7.05
N PRO A 115 7.48 14.85 7.14
CA PRO A 115 6.77 15.31 8.34
C PRO A 115 5.67 14.38 8.87
N PHE A 116 4.98 13.65 7.98
CA PHE A 116 3.89 12.76 8.33
C PHE A 116 4.10 11.34 7.78
N GLN A 117 5.33 10.87 7.71
CA GLN A 117 5.61 9.51 7.23
C GLN A 117 5.08 8.46 8.21
N THR A 118 4.23 7.54 7.71
CA THR A 118 3.70 6.40 8.47
C THR A 118 4.09 5.07 7.85
N LEU A 119 4.23 4.05 8.70
CA LEU A 119 4.34 2.65 8.35
C LEU A 119 3.12 1.90 8.88
N LEU A 120 2.49 1.11 8.00
CA LEU A 120 1.35 0.24 8.29
C LEU A 120 1.86 -1.20 8.34
N LEU A 121 1.72 -1.85 9.50
CA LEU A 121 2.32 -3.16 9.79
C LEU A 121 1.24 -4.19 10.17
N PRO A 122 1.34 -5.44 9.69
CA PRO A 122 0.52 -6.53 10.18
C PRO A 122 1.00 -6.96 11.56
N ARG A 123 0.05 -7.33 12.44
CA ARG A 123 0.33 -7.86 13.78
C ARG A 123 0.80 -9.32 13.74
N ARG A 124 0.36 -10.07 12.73
CA ARG A 124 0.84 -11.42 12.43
C ARG A 124 2.07 -11.33 11.53
N HIS A 125 2.98 -12.29 11.67
CA HIS A 125 4.04 -12.46 10.67
C HIS A 125 3.42 -12.91 9.35
N VAL A 126 3.52 -12.04 8.34
CA VAL A 126 3.06 -12.28 6.97
C VAL A 126 4.21 -11.88 6.06
N ILE A 127 4.55 -12.74 5.11
CA ILE A 127 5.67 -12.49 4.20
C ILE A 127 5.18 -11.62 3.04
N ARG A 128 4.07 -12.00 2.40
CA ARG A 128 3.55 -11.30 1.22
C ARG A 128 2.07 -10.95 1.35
N LEU A 129 1.61 -9.98 0.56
CA LEU A 129 0.21 -9.52 0.58
C LEU A 129 -0.79 -10.65 0.27
N GLN A 130 -0.42 -11.58 -0.63
CA GLN A 130 -1.27 -12.73 -0.97
C GLN A 130 -1.48 -13.69 0.21
N ASP A 131 -0.57 -13.71 1.20
CA ASP A 131 -0.63 -14.59 2.37
C ASP A 131 -1.59 -14.07 3.46
N LEU A 132 -2.25 -12.94 3.22
CA LEU A 132 -3.28 -12.38 4.11
C LEU A 132 -4.57 -13.20 4.03
N THR A 133 -5.14 -13.50 5.19
CA THR A 133 -6.48 -14.10 5.28
C THR A 133 -7.56 -13.11 4.86
N SER A 134 -8.78 -13.58 4.58
CA SER A 134 -9.89 -12.67 4.24
C SER A 134 -10.14 -11.64 5.34
N SER A 135 -10.14 -12.05 6.62
CA SER A 135 -10.37 -11.13 7.74
C SER A 135 -9.28 -10.06 7.84
N GLU A 136 -8.02 -10.42 7.55
CA GLU A 136 -6.90 -9.48 7.53
C GLU A 136 -7.02 -8.47 6.40
N ARG A 137 -7.51 -8.90 5.22
CA ARG A 137 -7.79 -8.00 4.07
C ARG A 137 -8.96 -7.06 4.36
N ASP A 138 -10.03 -7.54 5.00
CA ASP A 138 -11.16 -6.70 5.43
C ASP A 138 -10.72 -5.64 6.44
N SER A 139 -9.93 -6.09 7.43
CA SER A 139 -9.36 -5.22 8.45
C SER A 139 -8.36 -4.22 7.85
N LEU A 140 -7.61 -4.62 6.80
CA LEU A 140 -6.71 -3.75 6.07
C LEU A 140 -7.47 -2.63 5.36
N ALA A 141 -8.55 -2.97 4.64
CA ALA A 141 -9.39 -2.00 3.96
C ALA A 141 -9.93 -0.94 4.92
N SER A 142 -10.38 -1.38 6.10
CA SER A 142 -10.88 -0.50 7.15
C SER A 142 -9.82 0.45 7.69
N ILE A 143 -8.62 -0.05 8.03
CA ILE A 143 -7.57 0.82 8.60
C ILE A 143 -6.96 1.76 7.56
N MET A 144 -6.81 1.33 6.31
CA MET A 144 -6.34 2.20 5.21
C MET A 144 -7.30 3.35 5.00
N LYS A 145 -8.61 3.09 4.91
CA LYS A 145 -9.60 4.17 4.80
C LYS A 145 -9.50 5.15 5.96
N ARG A 146 -9.43 4.66 7.20
CA ARG A 146 -9.28 5.52 8.40
C ARG A 146 -8.00 6.35 8.38
N LEU A 147 -6.89 5.79 7.92
CA LEU A 147 -5.61 6.48 7.80
C LEU A 147 -5.67 7.60 6.76
N LEU A 148 -6.14 7.28 5.55
CA LEU A 148 -6.21 8.24 4.46
C LEU A 148 -7.21 9.36 4.73
N CYS A 149 -8.36 9.06 5.37
CA CYS A 149 -9.27 10.10 5.84
C CYS A 149 -8.63 11.00 6.89
N LYS A 150 -7.78 10.46 7.78
CA LYS A 150 -7.03 11.28 8.76
C LYS A 150 -6.03 12.20 8.07
N TYR A 151 -5.38 11.75 7.00
CA TYR A 151 -4.49 12.59 6.21
C TYR A 151 -5.23 13.74 5.53
N ASP A 152 -6.35 13.45 4.86
CA ASP A 152 -7.14 14.49 4.20
C ASP A 152 -7.64 15.54 5.22
N ASN A 153 -8.08 15.08 6.39
CA ASN A 153 -8.56 15.96 7.47
C ASN A 153 -7.46 16.75 8.18
N LEU A 154 -6.18 16.44 7.98
CA LEU A 154 -5.08 17.15 8.64
C LEU A 154 -4.97 18.60 8.15
N PHE A 155 -5.27 18.82 6.87
CA PHE A 155 -5.22 20.13 6.21
C PHE A 155 -6.49 20.45 5.41
N GLU A 156 -7.53 19.62 5.54
CA GLU A 156 -8.81 19.74 4.80
C GLU A 156 -8.61 19.78 3.26
N ILE A 157 -7.66 18.99 2.76
CA ILE A 157 -7.36 18.85 1.34
C ILE A 157 -7.25 17.38 0.97
N SER A 158 -7.29 17.07 -0.33
CA SER A 158 -6.86 15.76 -0.81
C SER A 158 -5.34 15.63 -0.61
N PHE A 159 -4.93 14.94 0.46
CA PHE A 159 -3.54 14.92 0.91
C PHE A 159 -2.67 14.16 -0.09
N PRO A 160 -1.55 14.75 -0.57
CA PRO A 160 -0.64 14.07 -1.49
C PRO A 160 0.27 13.10 -0.74
N TYR A 161 0.53 11.94 -1.33
CA TYR A 161 1.42 10.95 -0.73
C TYR A 161 2.01 10.00 -1.78
N SER A 162 3.10 9.34 -1.42
CA SER A 162 3.57 8.12 -2.06
C SER A 162 3.45 6.97 -1.06
N MET A 163 2.88 5.84 -1.44
CA MET A 163 2.80 4.64 -0.60
C MET A 163 3.26 3.41 -1.37
N GLY A 164 3.64 2.33 -0.67
CA GLY A 164 3.90 1.05 -1.30
C GLY A 164 3.99 -0.12 -0.35
N TRP A 165 3.89 -1.33 -0.91
CA TRP A 165 3.89 -2.62 -0.21
C TRP A 165 5.22 -3.35 -0.37
N HIS A 166 5.94 -3.56 0.72
CA HIS A 166 7.20 -4.32 0.72
C HIS A 166 6.92 -5.73 1.27
N GLY A 167 7.29 -6.79 0.55
CA GLY A 167 7.09 -8.18 0.95
C GLY A 167 7.59 -9.19 -0.08
#